data_AF-A0AAF0DR85-F1
#
_entry.id   AF-A0AAF0DR85-F1
#
_cell.length_a   1.000
_cell.length_b   1.000
_cell.length_c   1.000
_cell.angle_alpha   90.00
_cell.angle_beta   90.00
_cell.angle_gamma   90.00
#
_symmetry.space_group_name_H-M   'P 1'
#
loop_
_entity.id
_entity.type
_entity.pdbx_description
1 polymer ?
#
loop_
_entity_poly.entity_id
_entity_poly.type
_entity_poly.pdbx_seq_one_letter_code
_entity_poly.pdbx_strand_id
1 'polypeptide(L)'
;MGFDEGVVRRLFGRTALESAKLSQVLHEYEEECGVPMMAPDLLRQVETFASENAHLEINCDAFIAMVRALHDTADSDVSDTDDLLDNSLCTDADAASPDTTFESVSHDAPKTKGLPRTAFSERDIASMRGEDERRSVLIRKLAQVNDVLERLQSEHDAVVATKDEQATAKKVLERQCANLQRDLQKAHAHDQASTARVAELTTCLSEVQAQCQTHKRRIERVQAELAVKQHVTVALEHQLEEQTKEITELREQANAAQSDAAKLQDTCGAQRTAIAKLEETIDTLEKSLAAVEQLQSDGAAA
;
A
#
# COMPACT_ATOMS: atom_id res chain seq x y z
N MET A 1 -2.51 -20.58 21.29
CA MET A 1 -1.07 -20.92 21.38
C MET A 1 -0.33 -19.77 20.73
N GLY A 2 0.66 -19.21 21.43
CA GLY A 2 1.19 -17.88 21.09
C GLY A 2 2.13 -17.91 19.89
N PHE A 3 1.94 -16.97 18.99
CA PHE A 3 2.87 -16.56 17.94
C PHE A 3 4.24 -16.18 18.56
N ASP A 4 5.34 -16.83 18.15
CA ASP A 4 6.68 -16.57 18.68
C ASP A 4 7.46 -15.57 17.80
N GLU A 5 7.41 -14.31 18.20
CA GLU A 5 8.09 -13.21 17.52
C GLU A 5 9.61 -13.32 17.52
N GLY A 6 10.19 -13.97 18.52
CA GLY A 6 11.63 -14.13 18.64
C GLY A 6 12.20 -15.03 17.55
N VAL A 7 11.41 -16.02 17.11
CA VAL A 7 11.74 -16.89 15.97
C VAL A 7 11.59 -16.12 14.65
N VAL A 8 10.47 -15.41 14.46
CA VAL A 8 10.23 -14.62 13.22
C VAL A 8 11.32 -13.57 13.02
N ARG A 9 11.71 -12.81 14.06
CA ARG A 9 12.79 -11.81 13.96
C ARG A 9 14.14 -12.44 13.62
N ARG A 10 14.39 -13.67 14.07
CA ARG A 10 15.62 -14.40 13.77
C ARG A 10 15.68 -14.84 12.31
N LEU A 11 14.55 -15.34 11.79
CA LEU A 11 14.42 -15.81 10.40
C LEU A 11 14.37 -14.64 9.39
N PHE A 12 13.77 -13.50 9.76
CA PHE A 12 13.74 -12.28 8.92
C PHE A 12 15.09 -11.53 8.86
N GLY A 13 15.99 -11.75 9.82
CA GLY A 13 17.26 -11.01 9.90
C GLY A 13 17.10 -9.58 10.44
N ARG A 14 18.11 -8.71 10.20
CA ARG A 14 18.29 -7.47 10.98
C ARG A 14 17.15 -6.44 10.87
N THR A 15 16.38 -6.36 9.77
CA THR A 15 15.26 -5.40 9.64
C THR A 15 14.27 -5.69 8.51
N ALA A 16 14.71 -6.26 7.38
CA ALA A 16 13.87 -6.44 6.19
C ALA A 16 14.27 -7.69 5.41
N LEU A 17 13.29 -8.29 4.72
CA LEU A 17 13.43 -9.49 3.92
C LEU A 17 12.86 -9.24 2.52
N GLU A 18 13.56 -9.70 1.47
CA GLU A 18 12.98 -9.72 0.13
C GLU A 18 11.78 -10.67 0.09
N SER A 19 10.71 -10.23 -0.56
CA SER A 19 9.46 -10.97 -0.70
C SER A 19 9.67 -12.38 -1.26
N ALA A 20 10.65 -12.56 -2.15
CA ALA A 20 11.05 -13.87 -2.70
C ALA A 20 11.46 -14.91 -1.63
N LYS A 21 11.94 -14.46 -0.47
CA LYS A 21 12.41 -15.33 0.63
C LYS A 21 11.35 -15.55 1.71
N LEU A 22 10.18 -14.91 1.57
CA LEU A 22 9.12 -14.99 2.56
C LEU A 22 8.57 -16.41 2.73
N SER A 23 8.34 -17.13 1.62
CA SER A 23 7.85 -18.51 1.65
C SER A 23 8.79 -19.46 2.39
N GLN A 24 10.10 -19.24 2.24
CA GLN A 24 11.12 -20.01 2.96
C GLN A 24 11.04 -19.75 4.47
N VAL A 25 10.93 -18.50 4.88
CA VAL A 25 10.80 -18.12 6.31
C VAL A 25 9.51 -18.68 6.94
N LEU A 26 8.42 -18.74 6.18
CA LEU A 26 7.15 -19.32 6.65
C LEU A 26 7.25 -20.82 6.91
N HIS A 27 7.92 -21.57 6.02
CA HIS A 27 8.17 -22.99 6.20
C HIS A 27 9.17 -23.26 7.34
N GLU A 28 10.27 -22.49 7.41
CA GLU A 28 11.26 -22.63 8.50
C GLU A 28 10.65 -22.31 9.87
N TYR A 29 9.72 -21.36 9.96
CA TYR A 29 8.98 -21.09 11.19
C TYR A 29 8.08 -22.28 11.59
N GLU A 30 7.36 -22.88 10.63
CA GLU A 30 6.51 -24.04 10.90
C GLU A 30 7.34 -25.26 11.34
N GLU A 31 8.53 -25.44 10.76
CA GLU A 31 9.49 -26.47 11.19
C GLU A 31 10.03 -26.23 12.60
N GLU A 32 10.38 -24.98 12.95
CA GLU A 32 10.92 -24.64 14.29
C GLU A 32 9.85 -24.65 15.40
N CYS A 33 8.64 -24.16 15.10
CA CYS A 33 7.57 -23.98 16.09
C CYS A 33 6.57 -25.14 16.11
N GLY A 34 6.56 -26.01 15.09
CA GLY A 34 5.62 -27.13 14.95
C GLY A 34 4.16 -26.69 14.73
N VAL A 35 3.92 -25.41 14.46
CA VAL A 35 2.60 -24.81 14.27
C VAL A 35 2.69 -23.81 13.11
N PRO A 36 1.75 -23.86 12.15
CA PRO A 36 1.74 -22.92 11.03
C PRO A 36 1.48 -21.49 11.53
N MET A 37 2.24 -20.53 11.01
CA MET A 37 2.17 -19.13 11.44
C MET A 37 0.87 -18.42 11.04
N MET A 38 0.14 -18.97 10.06
CA MET A 38 -1.14 -18.44 9.60
C MET A 38 -1.99 -19.56 9.01
N ALA A 39 -3.28 -19.30 8.82
CA ALA A 39 -4.19 -20.26 8.22
C ALA A 39 -3.72 -20.68 6.80
N PRO A 40 -3.97 -21.94 6.36
CA PRO A 40 -3.47 -22.46 5.09
C PRO A 40 -3.92 -21.67 3.85
N ASP A 41 -5.11 -21.07 3.90
CA ASP A 41 -5.62 -20.25 2.80
C ASP A 41 -4.93 -18.88 2.71
N LEU A 42 -4.58 -18.30 3.86
CA LEU A 42 -3.83 -17.06 3.91
C LEU A 42 -2.37 -17.28 3.51
N LEU A 43 -1.78 -18.39 3.94
CA LEU A 43 -0.44 -18.82 3.53
C LEU A 43 -0.33 -18.86 2.00
N ARG A 44 -1.29 -19.48 1.32
CA ARG A 44 -1.33 -19.57 -0.15
C ARG A 44 -1.43 -18.21 -0.83
N GLN A 45 -2.19 -17.27 -0.24
CA GLN A 45 -2.30 -15.90 -0.77
C GLN A 45 -0.99 -15.14 -0.60
N VAL A 46 -0.34 -15.29 0.55
CA VAL A 46 0.96 -14.66 0.85
C VAL A 46 2.06 -15.21 -0.06
N GLU A 47 2.09 -16.52 -0.31
CA GLU A 47 3.03 -17.15 -1.25
C GLU A 47 2.81 -16.68 -2.69
N THR A 48 1.54 -16.56 -3.12
CA THR A 48 1.19 -16.04 -4.44
C THR A 48 1.67 -14.60 -4.57
N PHE A 49 1.34 -13.74 -3.60
CA PHE A 49 1.79 -12.35 -3.55
C PHE A 49 3.32 -12.25 -3.55
N ALA A 50 4.00 -13.11 -2.78
CA ALA A 50 5.45 -13.16 -2.71
C ALA A 50 6.09 -13.50 -4.06
N SER A 51 5.51 -14.45 -4.79
CA SER A 51 5.97 -14.84 -6.12
C SER A 51 5.78 -13.75 -7.18
N GLU A 52 4.65 -13.03 -7.13
CA GLU A 52 4.34 -11.94 -8.07
C GLU A 52 5.17 -10.67 -7.77
N ASN A 53 5.57 -10.49 -6.51
CA ASN A 53 6.24 -9.29 -6.03
C ASN A 53 7.62 -9.58 -5.44
N ALA A 54 8.37 -10.49 -6.05
CA ALA A 54 9.66 -11.00 -5.57
C ALA A 54 10.72 -9.93 -5.23
N HIS A 55 10.61 -8.74 -5.83
CA HIS A 55 11.54 -7.62 -5.67
C HIS A 55 11.20 -6.65 -4.53
N LEU A 56 10.05 -6.82 -3.86
CA LEU A 56 9.66 -5.95 -2.75
C LEU A 56 10.39 -6.34 -1.47
N GLU A 57 10.76 -5.33 -0.67
CA GLU A 57 11.29 -5.54 0.67
C GLU A 57 10.14 -5.49 1.69
N ILE A 58 10.07 -6.52 2.52
CA ILE A 58 9.09 -6.66 3.59
C ILE A 58 9.77 -6.28 4.90
N ASN A 59 9.29 -5.21 5.51
CA ASN A 59 9.76 -4.79 6.83
C ASN A 59 9.28 -5.79 7.90
N CYS A 60 10.21 -6.28 8.72
CA CYS A 60 9.94 -7.29 9.74
C CYS A 60 8.91 -6.82 10.78
N ASP A 61 8.99 -5.57 11.25
CA ASP A 61 8.06 -5.03 12.24
C ASP A 61 6.65 -4.86 11.67
N ALA A 62 6.53 -4.43 10.41
CA ALA A 62 5.26 -4.32 9.72
C ALA A 62 4.61 -5.70 9.50
N PHE A 63 5.43 -6.70 9.15
CA PHE A 63 4.98 -8.07 8.98
C PHE A 63 4.50 -8.69 10.29
N ILE A 64 5.28 -8.55 11.37
CA ILE A 64 4.89 -8.99 12.71
C ILE A 64 3.60 -8.32 13.16
N ALA A 65 3.45 -7.01 12.94
CA ALA A 65 2.24 -6.28 13.28
C ALA A 65 1.00 -6.80 12.52
N MET A 66 1.15 -7.12 11.23
CA MET A 66 0.08 -7.72 10.42
C MET A 66 -0.30 -9.10 10.95
N VAL A 67 0.68 -9.96 11.26
CA VAL A 67 0.43 -11.31 11.78
C VAL A 67 -0.24 -11.26 13.15
N ARG A 68 0.15 -10.33 14.04
CA ARG A 68 -0.56 -10.13 15.31
C ARG A 68 -2.01 -9.70 15.10
N ALA A 69 -2.26 -8.72 14.23
CA ALA A 69 -3.61 -8.26 13.95
C ALA A 69 -4.52 -9.39 13.45
N LEU A 70 -3.97 -10.31 12.64
CA LEU A 70 -4.70 -11.49 12.17
C LEU A 70 -5.03 -12.48 13.29
N HIS A 71 -4.13 -12.68 14.24
CA HIS A 71 -4.39 -13.51 15.42
C HIS A 71 -5.39 -12.86 16.38
N ASP A 72 -5.28 -11.55 16.60
CA ASP A 72 -6.23 -10.79 17.43
C ASP A 72 -7.64 -10.84 16.84
N THR A 73 -7.79 -10.82 15.50
CA THR A 73 -9.10 -11.00 14.86
C THR A 73 -9.62 -12.44 14.89
N ALA A 74 -8.73 -13.44 14.92
CA ALA A 74 -9.12 -14.86 14.97
C ALA A 74 -9.51 -15.32 16.37
N ASP A 75 -8.92 -14.72 17.42
CA ASP A 75 -9.29 -14.96 18.82
C ASP A 75 -10.49 -14.09 19.28
N SER A 76 -10.90 -13.09 18.49
CA SER A 76 -12.02 -12.17 18.75
C SER A 76 -13.38 -12.66 18.22
N ASP A 77 -13.52 -13.94 17.88
CA ASP A 77 -14.76 -14.48 17.29
C ASP A 77 -15.69 -15.12 18.33
N VAL A 78 -15.93 -14.44 19.46
CA VAL A 78 -17.23 -14.36 20.15
C VAL A 78 -17.17 -13.26 21.22
N SER A 79 -18.11 -12.31 21.15
CA SER A 79 -18.38 -11.24 22.12
C SER A 79 -17.65 -9.91 21.85
N ASP A 80 -18.46 -8.91 21.48
CA ASP A 80 -18.24 -7.49 21.76
C ASP A 80 -17.24 -6.73 20.87
N THR A 81 -17.64 -6.44 19.64
CA THR A 81 -17.19 -5.24 18.92
C THR A 81 -18.23 -4.12 19.03
N ASP A 82 -18.42 -3.63 20.25
CA ASP A 82 -18.99 -2.32 20.57
C ASP A 82 -18.64 -2.11 22.05
N ASP A 83 -17.52 -1.42 22.33
CA ASP A 83 -17.15 -0.81 23.62
C ASP A 83 -15.65 -0.92 23.91
N LEU A 84 -14.78 -0.31 23.10
CA LEU A 84 -13.41 -0.01 23.54
C LEU A 84 -12.91 1.32 22.98
N LEU A 85 -13.53 2.41 23.45
CA LEU A 85 -12.83 3.65 23.74
C LEU A 85 -13.36 4.26 25.05
N ASP A 86 -13.42 3.47 26.11
CA ASP A 86 -13.64 4.00 27.45
C ASP A 86 -12.94 3.14 28.51
N ASN A 87 -11.66 3.42 28.75
CA ASN A 87 -11.12 3.68 30.09
C ASN A 87 -9.59 3.70 30.08
N SER A 88 -9.03 4.85 30.45
CA SER A 88 -8.07 4.92 31.56
C SER A 88 -7.64 6.37 31.81
N LEU A 89 -8.34 7.08 32.70
CA LEU A 89 -7.69 7.96 33.67
C LEU A 89 -8.63 8.27 34.85
N CYS A 90 -8.55 7.44 35.90
CA CYS A 90 -8.99 7.81 37.25
C CYS A 90 -7.78 8.34 38.04
N THR A 91 -7.96 9.50 38.66
CA THR A 91 -7.38 10.06 39.92
C THR A 91 -7.60 11.57 39.81
N ASP A 92 -8.41 12.26 40.59
CA ASP A 92 -8.53 12.33 42.05
C ASP A 92 -10.01 12.60 42.41
N ALA A 93 -10.65 11.90 43.35
CA ALA A 93 -10.47 12.05 44.79
C ALA A 93 -10.57 13.51 45.26
N ASP A 94 -11.79 14.04 45.36
CA ASP A 94 -12.12 14.83 46.56
C ASP A 94 -13.59 14.66 46.95
N ALA A 95 -13.72 14.09 48.13
CA ALA A 95 -14.95 13.90 48.87
C ALA A 95 -15.36 15.23 49.53
N ALA A 96 -16.63 15.61 49.39
CA ALA A 96 -17.40 16.23 50.47
C ALA A 96 -18.85 16.43 50.03
N SER A 97 -19.70 15.51 50.43
CA SER A 97 -21.05 15.81 50.91
C SER A 97 -21.03 15.48 52.42
N PRO A 98 -21.99 15.92 53.25
CA PRO A 98 -23.06 16.90 53.07
C PRO A 98 -23.09 17.94 54.23
N ASP A 99 -23.96 18.95 54.17
CA ASP A 99 -24.48 19.54 55.41
C ASP A 99 -25.97 19.85 55.27
N THR A 100 -26.77 18.97 55.84
CA THR A 100 -28.21 19.09 56.03
C THR A 100 -28.43 19.50 57.48
N THR A 101 -28.79 20.76 57.74
CA THR A 101 -29.29 21.15 59.06
C THR A 101 -30.70 21.72 58.93
N PHE A 102 -31.66 20.87 59.30
CA PHE A 102 -33.02 21.21 59.66
C PHE A 102 -33.01 22.13 60.89
N GLU A 103 -33.61 23.32 60.80
CA GLU A 103 -34.09 24.06 61.98
C GLU A 103 -35.62 23.97 62.04
N SER A 104 -36.10 22.92 62.70
CA SER A 104 -37.48 22.82 63.20
C SER A 104 -37.53 23.49 64.57
N VAL A 105 -38.12 24.68 64.66
CA VAL A 105 -38.38 25.32 65.96
C VAL A 105 -39.71 24.82 66.50
N SER A 106 -39.61 23.97 67.54
CA SER A 106 -40.73 23.44 68.27
C SER A 106 -41.30 24.46 69.26
N HIS A 107 -42.60 24.29 69.52
CA HIS A 107 -43.38 24.83 70.63
C HIS A 107 -42.58 25.11 71.90
N ASP A 108 -42.79 26.30 72.47
CA ASP A 108 -42.61 26.49 73.90
C ASP A 108 -43.77 27.32 74.49
N ALA A 109 -44.40 26.74 75.50
CA ALA A 109 -45.50 27.32 76.26
C ALA A 109 -45.05 27.46 77.70
N PRO A 110 -45.31 28.60 78.37
CA PRO A 110 -45.39 28.58 79.81
C PRO A 110 -46.68 29.25 80.36
N LYS A 111 -47.42 28.40 81.08
CA LYS A 111 -47.93 28.61 82.45
C LYS A 111 -48.60 29.95 82.79
N THR A 112 -49.93 29.89 82.75
CA THR A 112 -50.86 30.19 83.85
C THR A 112 -50.36 31.05 85.02
N LYS A 113 -50.87 32.28 85.11
CA LYS A 113 -51.08 33.02 86.37
C LYS A 113 -52.52 33.49 86.43
N GLY A 114 -53.13 33.29 87.60
CA GLY A 114 -54.58 33.31 87.79
C GLY A 114 -55.19 34.67 88.15
N LEU A 115 -56.52 34.65 88.05
CA LEU A 115 -57.54 35.48 88.72
C LEU A 115 -57.64 36.97 88.28
N PRO A 116 -58.81 37.62 88.42
CA PRO A 116 -60.06 37.16 89.04
C PRO A 116 -61.29 37.12 88.11
N ARG A 117 -62.27 36.30 88.52
CA ARG A 117 -63.64 36.28 88.00
C ARG A 117 -64.32 37.62 88.31
N THR A 118 -64.67 38.37 87.28
CA THR A 118 -65.71 39.40 87.34
C THR A 118 -67.00 38.83 86.76
N ALA A 119 -68.08 38.91 87.52
CA ALA A 119 -69.41 38.47 87.10
C ALA A 119 -69.90 39.40 85.98
N PHE A 120 -70.03 38.85 84.77
CA PHE A 120 -70.65 39.53 83.64
C PHE A 120 -72.17 39.38 83.69
N SER A 121 -72.89 40.45 83.38
CA SER A 121 -74.35 40.46 83.35
C SER A 121 -74.85 39.69 82.11
N GLU A 122 -76.08 39.16 82.14
CA GLU A 122 -76.69 38.43 81.01
C GLU A 122 -76.71 39.21 79.68
N ARG A 123 -76.58 40.54 79.72
CA ARG A 123 -76.44 41.41 78.54
C ARG A 123 -75.06 41.35 77.90
N ASP A 124 -74.01 41.12 78.70
CA ASP A 124 -72.62 41.02 78.25
C ASP A 124 -72.33 39.64 77.65
N ILE A 125 -73.00 38.59 78.13
CA ILE A 125 -72.89 37.21 77.61
C ILE A 125 -73.49 37.09 76.19
N ALA A 126 -74.55 37.85 75.88
CA ALA A 126 -75.14 37.92 74.54
C ALA A 126 -74.26 38.73 73.55
N SER A 127 -73.59 39.79 74.02
CA SER A 127 -72.61 40.56 73.24
C SER A 127 -71.34 39.74 72.95
N MET A 128 -70.84 38.99 73.95
CA MET A 128 -69.69 38.09 73.80
C MET A 128 -69.98 36.92 72.85
N ARG A 129 -71.20 36.36 72.82
CA ARG A 129 -71.58 35.33 71.84
C ARG A 129 -71.58 35.84 70.40
N GLY A 130 -72.07 37.06 70.15
CA GLY A 130 -72.01 37.69 68.83
C GLY A 130 -70.58 38.07 68.38
N GLU A 131 -69.71 38.40 69.34
CA GLU A 131 -68.28 38.59 69.11
C GLU A 131 -67.54 37.26 68.87
N ASP A 132 -67.91 36.19 69.57
CA ASP A 132 -67.37 34.84 69.38
C ASP A 132 -67.76 34.25 68.03
N GLU A 133 -68.97 34.52 67.54
CA GLU A 133 -69.42 34.12 66.20
C GLU A 133 -68.58 34.84 65.11
N ARG A 134 -68.35 36.15 65.28
CA ARG A 134 -67.51 36.95 64.37
C ARG A 134 -66.04 36.51 64.41
N ARG A 135 -65.51 36.23 65.60
CA ARG A 135 -64.17 35.67 65.80
C ARG A 135 -64.04 34.30 65.17
N SER A 136 -65.05 33.43 65.31
CA SER A 136 -65.06 32.09 64.69
C SER A 136 -65.14 32.14 63.17
N VAL A 137 -65.88 33.10 62.60
CA VAL A 137 -65.86 33.36 61.15
C VAL A 137 -64.50 33.87 60.70
N LEU A 138 -63.88 34.77 61.47
CA LEU A 138 -62.54 35.27 61.17
C LEU A 138 -61.48 34.17 61.25
N ILE A 139 -61.50 33.33 62.28
CA ILE A 139 -60.60 32.19 62.44
C ILE A 139 -60.73 31.22 61.25
N ARG A 140 -61.96 30.91 60.82
CA ARG A 140 -62.17 30.08 59.62
C ARG A 140 -61.63 30.72 58.35
N LYS A 141 -61.82 32.03 58.17
CA LYS A 141 -61.24 32.77 57.03
C LYS A 141 -59.72 32.81 57.08
N LEU A 142 -59.13 32.99 58.26
CA LEU A 142 -57.68 32.96 58.45
C LEU A 142 -57.11 31.57 58.17
N ALA A 143 -57.78 30.51 58.64
CA ALA A 143 -57.42 29.13 58.30
C ALA A 143 -57.50 28.89 56.78
N GLN A 144 -58.58 29.32 56.13
CA GLN A 144 -58.73 29.21 54.68
C GLN A 144 -57.65 29.99 53.91
N VAL A 145 -57.30 31.19 54.37
CA VAL A 145 -56.20 31.97 53.79
C VAL A 145 -54.87 31.25 54.00
N ASN A 146 -54.64 30.65 55.17
CA ASN A 146 -53.43 29.88 55.43
C ASN A 146 -53.34 28.64 54.53
N ASP A 147 -54.43 27.89 54.36
CA ASP A 147 -54.48 26.74 53.43
C ASP A 147 -54.19 27.16 51.98
N VAL A 148 -54.64 28.35 51.58
CA VAL A 148 -54.33 28.92 50.25
C VAL A 148 -52.87 29.35 50.15
N LEU A 149 -52.29 29.94 51.21
CA LEU A 149 -50.88 30.32 51.24
C LEU A 149 -49.97 29.10 51.20
N GLU A 150 -50.25 28.06 52.00
CA GLU A 150 -49.51 26.80 51.98
C GLU A 150 -49.59 26.13 50.60
N ARG A 151 -50.77 26.11 49.97
CA ARG A 151 -50.92 25.61 48.60
C ARG A 151 -50.09 26.43 47.60
N LEU A 152 -50.20 27.75 47.62
CA LEU A 152 -49.43 28.62 46.72
C LEU A 152 -47.93 28.50 46.93
N GLN A 153 -47.48 28.31 48.17
CA GLN A 153 -46.08 28.06 48.47
C GLN A 153 -45.63 26.71 47.90
N SER A 154 -46.40 25.64 48.06
CA SER A 154 -46.09 24.34 47.46
C SER A 154 -46.08 24.38 45.92
N GLU A 155 -46.98 25.14 45.30
CA GLU A 155 -47.01 25.37 43.85
C GLU A 155 -45.80 26.18 43.39
N HIS A 156 -45.42 27.22 44.14
CA HIS A 156 -44.22 28.01 43.87
C HIS A 156 -42.96 27.13 43.93
N ASP A 157 -42.81 26.31 44.96
CA ASP A 157 -41.66 25.44 45.14
C ASP A 157 -41.58 24.38 44.02
N ALA A 158 -42.73 23.85 43.59
CA ALA A 158 -42.80 22.96 42.42
C ALA A 158 -42.39 23.68 41.11
N VAL A 159 -42.81 24.93 40.91
CA VAL A 159 -42.40 25.73 39.74
C VAL A 159 -40.91 26.05 39.77
N VAL A 160 -40.35 26.33 40.95
CA VAL A 160 -38.89 26.55 41.10
C VAL A 160 -38.11 25.27 40.78
N ALA A 161 -38.54 24.12 41.28
CA ALA A 161 -37.91 22.83 40.99
C ALA A 161 -37.91 22.53 39.48
N THR A 162 -39.06 22.67 38.81
CA THR A 162 -39.16 22.46 37.35
C THR A 162 -38.32 23.47 36.55
N LYS A 163 -38.21 24.72 37.00
CA LYS A 163 -37.32 25.72 36.39
C LYS A 163 -35.85 25.34 36.52
N ASP A 164 -35.43 24.83 37.68
CA ASP A 164 -34.06 24.40 37.91
C ASP A 164 -33.73 23.16 37.06
N GLU A 165 -34.65 22.19 36.98
CA GLU A 165 -34.56 21.05 36.06
C GLU A 165 -34.39 21.52 34.61
N GLN A 166 -35.23 22.45 34.13
CA GLN A 166 -35.11 23.04 32.79
C GLN A 166 -33.77 23.76 32.59
N ALA A 167 -33.25 24.47 33.60
CA ALA A 167 -31.96 25.13 33.52
C ALA A 167 -30.80 24.13 33.39
N THR A 168 -30.87 23.00 34.09
CA THR A 168 -29.87 21.92 33.92
C THR A 168 -29.96 21.27 32.55
N ALA A 169 -31.17 20.94 32.07
CA ALA A 169 -31.39 20.38 30.73
C ALA A 169 -30.87 21.32 29.63
N LYS A 170 -31.11 22.63 29.77
CA LYS A 170 -30.57 23.64 28.86
C LYS A 170 -29.05 23.60 28.80
N LYS A 171 -28.36 23.54 29.96
CA LYS A 171 -26.88 23.46 30.00
C LYS A 171 -26.35 22.18 29.35
N VAL A 172 -27.05 21.05 29.49
CA VAL A 172 -26.68 19.79 28.84
C VAL A 172 -26.80 19.91 27.33
N LEU A 173 -27.93 20.45 26.83
CA LEU A 173 -28.14 20.68 25.40
C LEU A 173 -27.10 21.65 24.82
N GLU A 174 -26.77 22.74 25.53
CA GLU A 174 -25.71 23.67 25.10
C GLU A 174 -24.35 22.97 24.94
N ARG A 175 -23.99 22.09 25.88
CA ARG A 175 -22.76 21.27 25.79
C ARG A 175 -22.82 20.31 24.60
N GLN A 176 -23.96 19.64 24.38
CA GLN A 176 -24.15 18.75 23.24
C GLN A 176 -24.03 19.51 21.91
N CYS A 177 -24.66 20.67 21.78
CA CYS A 177 -24.52 21.53 20.61
C CYS A 177 -23.06 21.94 20.36
N ALA A 178 -22.32 22.32 21.40
CA ALA A 178 -20.90 22.66 21.28
C ALA A 178 -20.04 21.45 20.84
N ASN A 179 -20.35 20.25 21.32
CA ASN A 179 -19.66 19.03 20.91
C ASN A 179 -19.96 18.68 19.45
N LEU A 180 -21.23 18.69 19.05
CA LEU A 180 -21.64 18.44 17.66
C LEU A 180 -21.02 19.46 16.69
N GLN A 181 -20.91 20.74 17.09
CA GLN A 181 -20.21 21.75 16.29
C GLN A 181 -18.73 21.42 16.11
N ARG A 182 -18.06 20.94 17.16
CA ARG A 182 -16.65 20.53 17.10
C ARG A 182 -16.47 19.31 16.19
N ASP A 183 -17.35 18.32 16.29
CA ASP A 183 -17.25 17.11 15.48
C ASP A 183 -17.57 17.38 14.01
N LEU A 184 -18.53 18.28 13.74
CA LEU A 184 -18.80 18.78 12.38
C LEU A 184 -17.59 19.51 11.79
N GLN A 185 -16.88 20.32 12.58
CA GLN A 185 -15.63 20.97 12.13
C GLN A 185 -14.53 19.94 11.81
N LYS A 186 -14.35 18.92 12.65
CA LYS A 186 -13.40 17.82 12.39
C LYS A 186 -13.76 17.05 11.12
N ALA A 187 -15.04 16.74 10.93
CA ALA A 187 -15.52 16.05 9.74
C ALA A 187 -15.26 16.89 8.47
N HIS A 188 -15.51 18.20 8.50
CA HIS A 188 -15.17 19.10 7.39
C HIS A 188 -13.67 19.17 7.10
N ALA A 189 -12.82 19.21 8.14
CA ALA A 189 -11.37 19.20 7.94
C ALA A 189 -10.89 17.88 7.32
N HIS A 190 -11.45 16.75 7.76
CA HIS A 190 -11.18 15.45 7.18
C HIS A 190 -11.65 15.35 5.72
N ASP A 191 -12.86 15.84 5.41
CA ASP A 191 -13.40 15.88 4.05
C ASP A 191 -12.50 16.70 3.11
N GLN A 192 -12.05 17.87 3.55
CA GLN A 192 -11.09 18.70 2.80
C GLN A 192 -9.77 17.99 2.57
N ALA A 193 -9.21 17.33 3.59
CA ALA A 193 -7.96 16.57 3.47
C ALA A 193 -8.11 15.40 2.49
N SER A 194 -9.22 14.66 2.57
CA SER A 194 -9.51 13.54 1.67
C SER A 194 -9.70 14.02 0.23
N THR A 195 -10.39 15.14 0.02
CA THR A 195 -10.59 15.76 -1.30
C THR A 195 -9.26 16.20 -1.91
N ALA A 196 -8.39 16.83 -1.12
CA ALA A 196 -7.04 17.19 -1.54
C ALA A 196 -6.24 15.94 -1.95
N ARG A 197 -6.31 14.87 -1.14
CA ARG A 197 -5.62 13.61 -1.44
C ARG A 197 -6.13 12.95 -2.72
N VAL A 198 -7.44 12.97 -2.97
CA VAL A 198 -8.02 12.47 -4.22
C VAL A 198 -7.52 13.28 -5.42
N ALA A 199 -7.43 14.60 -5.31
CA ALA A 199 -6.91 15.45 -6.38
C ALA A 199 -5.42 15.17 -6.68
N GLU A 200 -4.59 14.99 -5.64
CA GLU A 200 -3.19 14.57 -5.79
C GLU A 200 -3.08 13.23 -6.52
N LEU A 201 -3.80 12.21 -6.04
CA LEU A 201 -3.76 10.87 -6.64
C LEU A 201 -4.27 10.87 -8.09
N THR A 202 -5.28 11.69 -8.40
CA THR A 202 -5.78 11.87 -9.77
C THR A 202 -4.69 12.46 -10.68
N THR A 203 -3.92 13.43 -10.16
CA THR A 203 -2.80 14.03 -10.88
C THR A 203 -1.69 13.01 -11.12
N CYS A 204 -1.26 12.29 -10.07
CA CYS A 204 -0.25 11.24 -10.21
C CYS A 204 -0.67 10.14 -11.19
N LEU A 205 -1.94 9.72 -11.18
CA LEU A 205 -2.45 8.72 -12.13
C LEU A 205 -2.34 9.22 -13.57
N SER A 206 -2.68 10.49 -13.82
CA SER A 206 -2.56 11.09 -15.15
C SER A 206 -1.11 11.16 -15.64
N GLU A 207 -0.17 11.44 -14.75
CA GLU A 207 1.27 11.46 -15.05
C GLU A 207 1.79 10.07 -15.39
N VAL A 208 1.45 9.06 -14.57
CA VAL A 208 1.81 7.66 -14.83
C VAL A 208 1.23 7.20 -16.16
N GLN A 209 -0.03 7.54 -16.46
CA GLN A 209 -0.65 7.21 -17.74
C GLN A 209 0.09 7.84 -18.93
N ALA A 210 0.53 9.10 -18.80
CA ALA A 210 1.33 9.77 -19.82
C ALA A 210 2.72 9.12 -20.00
N GLN A 211 3.36 8.70 -18.92
CA GLN A 211 4.62 7.96 -18.96
C GLN A 211 4.44 6.60 -19.64
N CYS A 212 3.40 5.82 -19.29
CA CYS A 212 3.08 4.56 -19.95
C CYS A 212 2.88 4.72 -21.46
N GLN A 213 2.17 5.75 -21.91
CA GLN A 213 2.01 6.03 -23.34
C GLN A 213 3.35 6.37 -24.01
N THR A 214 4.22 7.12 -23.34
CA THR A 214 5.55 7.46 -23.85
C THR A 214 6.43 6.22 -23.97
N HIS A 215 6.42 5.34 -22.97
CA HIS A 215 7.14 4.06 -23.02
C HIS A 215 6.61 3.15 -24.11
N LYS A 216 5.30 3.06 -24.29
CA LYS A 216 4.68 2.30 -25.39
C LYS A 216 5.20 2.77 -26.76
N ARG A 217 5.18 4.08 -27.02
CA ARG A 217 5.71 4.67 -28.27
C ARG A 217 7.21 4.39 -28.45
N ARG A 218 7.99 4.39 -27.36
CA ARG A 218 9.42 4.07 -27.40
C ARG A 218 9.64 2.60 -27.76
N ILE A 219 8.86 1.68 -27.20
CA ILE A 219 8.92 0.25 -27.52
C ILE A 219 8.57 0.02 -29.00
N GLU A 220 7.48 0.61 -29.50
CA GLU A 220 7.08 0.52 -30.91
C GLU A 220 8.19 1.01 -31.86
N ARG A 221 8.86 2.12 -31.51
CA ARG A 221 10.00 2.64 -32.29
C ARG A 221 11.17 1.67 -32.30
N VAL A 222 11.56 1.14 -31.14
CA VAL A 222 12.68 0.18 -31.04
C VAL A 222 12.37 -1.11 -31.80
N GLN A 223 11.12 -1.59 -31.75
CA GLN A 223 10.68 -2.75 -32.52
C GLN A 223 10.78 -2.50 -34.04
N ALA A 224 10.38 -1.31 -34.51
CA ALA A 224 10.53 -0.93 -35.90
C ALA A 224 12.01 -0.85 -36.33
N GLU A 225 12.87 -0.24 -35.50
CA GLU A 225 14.31 -0.19 -35.73
C GLU A 225 14.94 -1.59 -35.79
N LEU A 226 14.54 -2.49 -34.89
CA LEU A 226 14.99 -3.88 -34.88
C LEU A 226 14.58 -4.62 -36.15
N ALA A 227 13.33 -4.46 -36.61
CA ALA A 227 12.86 -5.09 -37.85
C ALA A 227 13.65 -4.61 -39.07
N VAL A 228 13.95 -3.30 -39.15
CA VAL A 228 14.81 -2.75 -40.21
C VAL A 228 16.21 -3.35 -40.15
N LYS A 229 16.82 -3.45 -38.96
CA LYS A 229 18.15 -4.04 -38.79
C LYS A 229 18.20 -5.50 -39.18
N GLN A 230 17.20 -6.30 -38.80
CA GLN A 230 17.09 -7.70 -39.22
C GLN A 230 17.04 -7.83 -40.74
N HIS A 231 16.25 -6.99 -41.41
CA HIS A 231 16.14 -7.01 -42.86
C HIS A 231 17.45 -6.62 -43.56
N VAL A 232 18.21 -5.68 -43.00
CA VAL A 232 19.54 -5.30 -43.49
C VAL A 232 20.55 -6.43 -43.27
N THR A 233 20.52 -7.10 -42.12
CA THR A 233 21.40 -8.24 -41.85
C THR A 233 21.20 -9.36 -42.86
N VAL A 234 19.95 -9.76 -43.13
CA VAL A 234 19.65 -10.78 -44.15
C VAL A 234 20.12 -10.38 -45.54
N ALA A 235 19.97 -9.10 -45.91
CA ALA A 235 20.46 -8.61 -47.20
C ALA A 235 22.00 -8.67 -47.31
N LEU A 236 22.72 -8.33 -46.23
CA LEU A 236 24.17 -8.43 -46.16
C LEU A 236 24.67 -9.88 -46.17
N GLU A 237 23.96 -10.79 -45.50
CA GLU A 237 24.24 -12.23 -45.54
C GLU A 237 24.13 -12.78 -46.97
N HIS A 238 23.05 -12.44 -47.69
CA HIS A 238 22.89 -12.81 -49.09
C HIS A 238 24.00 -12.25 -49.98
N GLN A 239 24.37 -10.97 -49.79
CA GLN A 239 25.46 -10.35 -50.53
C GLN A 239 26.80 -11.05 -50.26
N LEU A 240 27.05 -11.47 -49.02
CA LEU A 240 28.26 -12.20 -48.65
C LEU A 240 28.30 -13.59 -49.30
N GLU A 241 27.17 -14.29 -49.35
CA GLU A 241 27.07 -15.58 -50.06
C GLU A 241 27.34 -15.44 -51.55
N GLU A 242 26.80 -14.41 -52.20
CA GLU A 242 27.01 -14.12 -53.62
C GLU A 242 28.49 -13.82 -53.91
N GLN A 243 29.10 -12.93 -53.12
CA GLN A 243 30.53 -12.64 -53.24
C GLN A 243 31.41 -13.86 -52.98
N THR A 244 31.01 -14.74 -52.04
CA THR A 244 31.73 -15.98 -51.76
C THR A 244 31.70 -16.90 -52.99
N LYS A 245 30.55 -17.03 -53.66
CA LYS A 245 30.42 -17.80 -54.91
C LYS A 245 31.30 -17.23 -56.02
N GLU A 246 31.26 -15.92 -56.23
CA GLU A 246 32.09 -15.24 -57.24
C GLU A 246 33.59 -15.48 -56.98
N ILE A 247 34.04 -15.38 -55.73
CA ILE A 247 35.44 -15.67 -55.36
C ILE A 247 35.79 -17.13 -55.65
N THR A 248 34.90 -18.09 -55.37
CA THR A 248 35.16 -19.50 -55.69
C THR A 248 35.27 -19.76 -57.18
N GLU A 249 34.38 -19.18 -57.99
CA GLU A 249 34.41 -19.29 -59.45
C GLU A 249 35.69 -18.68 -60.04
N LEU A 250 36.09 -17.49 -59.58
CA LEU A 250 37.33 -16.84 -60.01
C LEU A 250 38.57 -17.67 -59.63
N ARG A 251 38.58 -18.32 -58.46
CA ARG A 251 39.66 -19.23 -58.06
C ARG A 251 39.73 -20.46 -58.96
N GLU A 252 38.60 -21.05 -59.31
CA GLU A 252 38.55 -22.19 -60.23
C GLU A 252 39.05 -21.81 -61.63
N GLN A 253 38.63 -20.65 -62.14
CA GLN A 253 39.12 -20.11 -63.42
C GLN A 253 40.63 -19.85 -63.39
N ALA A 254 41.16 -19.28 -62.29
CA ALA A 254 42.59 -19.04 -62.12
C ALA A 254 43.39 -20.36 -62.09
N ASN A 255 42.89 -21.38 -61.38
CA ASN A 255 43.51 -22.70 -61.33
C ASN A 255 43.52 -23.39 -62.70
N ALA A 256 42.42 -23.27 -63.47
CA ALA A 256 42.35 -23.80 -64.83
C ALA A 256 43.37 -23.12 -65.75
N ALA A 257 43.44 -21.79 -65.71
CA ALA A 257 44.42 -21.01 -66.48
C ALA A 257 45.87 -21.35 -66.08
N GLN A 258 46.14 -21.58 -64.79
CA GLN A 258 47.46 -22.01 -64.31
C GLN A 258 47.83 -23.40 -64.85
N SER A 259 46.88 -24.35 -64.85
CA SER A 259 47.07 -25.67 -65.45
C SER A 259 47.37 -25.58 -66.96
N ASP A 260 46.64 -24.74 -67.69
CA ASP A 260 46.85 -24.59 -69.13
C ASP A 260 48.18 -23.90 -69.45
N ALA A 261 48.60 -22.92 -68.64
CA ALA A 261 49.94 -22.34 -68.72
C ALA A 261 51.04 -23.37 -68.50
N ALA A 262 50.88 -24.29 -67.54
CA ALA A 262 51.84 -25.38 -67.31
C ALA A 262 51.92 -26.34 -68.52
N LYS A 263 50.78 -26.75 -69.09
CA LYS A 263 50.76 -27.59 -70.31
C LYS A 263 51.43 -26.90 -71.51
N LEU A 264 51.20 -25.60 -71.67
CA LEU A 264 51.85 -24.81 -72.72
C LEU A 264 53.37 -24.74 -72.50
N GLN A 265 53.81 -24.55 -71.25
CA GLN A 265 55.23 -24.57 -70.89
C GLN A 265 55.87 -25.92 -71.21
N ASP A 266 55.21 -27.03 -70.87
CA ASP A 266 55.69 -28.39 -71.20
C ASP A 266 55.77 -28.60 -72.73
N THR A 267 54.75 -28.14 -73.47
CA THR A 267 54.72 -28.22 -74.93
C THR A 267 55.87 -27.42 -75.56
N CYS A 268 56.11 -26.19 -75.09
CA CYS A 268 57.24 -25.38 -75.52
C CYS A 268 58.58 -26.06 -75.18
N GLY A 269 58.70 -26.69 -74.01
CA GLY A 269 59.88 -27.46 -73.63
C GLY A 269 60.15 -28.66 -74.54
N ALA A 270 59.10 -29.42 -74.87
CA ALA A 270 59.17 -30.53 -75.81
C ALA A 270 59.56 -30.07 -77.23
N GLN A 271 58.96 -28.96 -77.70
CA GLN A 271 59.30 -28.36 -78.98
C GLN A 271 60.76 -27.89 -79.03
N ARG A 272 61.27 -27.20 -78.00
CA ARG A 272 62.68 -26.81 -77.92
C ARG A 272 63.62 -28.02 -77.99
N THR A 273 63.26 -29.11 -77.31
CA THR A 273 64.04 -30.35 -77.34
C THR A 273 64.01 -31.00 -78.74
N ALA A 274 62.85 -31.00 -79.41
CA ALA A 274 62.71 -31.50 -80.77
C ALA A 274 63.52 -30.67 -81.78
N ILE A 275 63.51 -29.34 -81.64
CA ILE A 275 64.32 -28.42 -82.46
C ILE A 275 65.80 -28.72 -82.26
N ALA A 276 66.29 -28.83 -81.02
CA ALA A 276 67.69 -29.15 -80.74
C ALA A 276 68.14 -30.48 -81.37
N LYS A 277 67.26 -31.51 -81.36
CA LYS A 277 67.53 -32.78 -82.05
C LYS A 277 67.59 -32.61 -83.56
N LEU A 278 66.69 -31.81 -84.15
CA LEU A 278 66.72 -31.52 -85.58
C LEU A 278 68.00 -30.78 -85.97
N GLU A 279 68.41 -29.79 -85.18
CA GLU A 279 69.68 -29.07 -85.34
C GLU A 279 70.87 -30.05 -85.29
N GLU A 280 70.92 -30.96 -84.32
CA GLU A 280 71.95 -32.01 -84.26
C GLU A 280 71.93 -32.91 -85.51
N THR A 281 70.75 -33.32 -85.98
CA THR A 281 70.66 -34.11 -87.22
C THR A 281 71.16 -33.33 -88.44
N ILE A 282 70.87 -32.04 -88.53
CA ILE A 282 71.39 -31.17 -89.60
C ILE A 282 72.91 -31.13 -89.54
N ASP A 283 73.50 -30.86 -88.37
CA ASP A 283 74.96 -30.84 -88.20
C ASP A 283 75.61 -32.18 -88.62
N THR A 284 74.99 -33.32 -88.29
CA THR A 284 75.49 -34.64 -88.72
C THR A 284 75.39 -34.83 -90.23
N LEU A 285 74.30 -34.39 -90.84
CA LEU A 285 74.10 -34.46 -92.28
C LEU A 285 75.11 -33.55 -93.01
N GLU A 286 75.32 -32.33 -92.54
CA GLU A 286 76.31 -31.39 -93.08
C GLU A 286 77.74 -31.98 -93.02
N LYS A 287 78.13 -32.58 -91.89
CA LYS A 287 79.41 -33.30 -91.77
C LYS A 287 79.52 -34.47 -92.74
N SER A 288 78.45 -35.25 -92.91
CA SER A 288 78.43 -36.38 -93.85
C SER A 288 78.53 -35.91 -95.31
N LEU A 289 77.88 -34.79 -95.65
CA LEU A 289 77.93 -34.18 -96.97
C LEU A 289 79.35 -33.71 -97.28
N ALA A 290 79.98 -32.99 -96.34
CA ALA A 290 81.37 -32.56 -96.47
C ALA A 290 82.33 -33.77 -96.66
N ALA A 291 82.11 -34.88 -95.94
CA ALA A 291 82.90 -36.10 -96.13
C ALA A 291 82.68 -36.74 -97.51
N VAL A 292 81.45 -36.74 -98.03
CA VAL A 292 81.14 -37.21 -99.38
C VAL A 292 81.79 -36.32 -100.44
N GLU A 293 81.70 -35.01 -100.30
CA GLU A 293 82.35 -34.03 -101.19
C GLU A 293 83.87 -34.24 -101.21
N GLN A 294 84.48 -34.49 -100.05
CA GLN A 294 85.91 -34.78 -99.94
C GLN A 294 86.30 -36.11 -100.63
N LEU A 295 85.49 -37.16 -100.49
CA LEU A 295 85.69 -38.42 -101.22
C LEU A 295 85.54 -38.24 -102.74
N GLN A 296 84.63 -37.37 -103.19
CA GLN A 296 84.48 -37.04 -104.61
C GLN A 296 85.67 -36.24 -105.15
N SER A 297 86.23 -35.31 -104.39
CA SER A 297 87.44 -34.60 -104.80
C SER A 297 88.67 -35.52 -104.84
N ASP A 298 88.79 -36.45 -103.89
CA ASP A 298 89.90 -37.41 -103.86
C ASP A 298 89.79 -38.46 -104.97
N GLY A 299 88.56 -38.86 -105.35
CA GLY A 299 88.30 -39.77 -106.46
C GLY A 299 88.46 -39.14 -107.86
N ALA A 300 88.43 -37.81 -107.97
CA ALA A 300 88.69 -37.08 -109.22
C ALA A 300 90.18 -36.76 -109.44
N ALA A 301 91.03 -36.98 -108.42
CA ALA A 301 92.48 -36.75 -108.46
C ALA A 301 93.31 -38.02 -108.71
N ALA A 302 92.67 -39.18 -108.94
CA ALA A 302 93.26 -40.46 -109.30
C ALA A 302 93.00 -40.81 -110.77
#